data_AF-W1J5G5-F1
#
_entry.id   AF-W1J5G5-F1
#
_cell.length_a   1.000
_cell.length_b   1.000
_cell.length_c   1.000
_cell.angle_alpha   90.00
_cell.angle_beta   90.00
_cell.angle_gamma   90.00
#
_symmetry.space_group_name_H-M   'P 1'
#
loop_
_entity.id
_entity.type
_entity.pdbx_description
1 polymer ?
#
loop_
_entity_poly.entity_id
_entity_poly.type
_entity_poly.pdbx_seq_one_letter_code
_entity_poly.pdbx_strand_id
1 'polypeptide(L)'
;MSNDFYFRLDILSKELDDFYTKEYLSEQEEYLKNKEIKSCIVDLILEAKACNETQLIKKALFLIFDHTGCQQDVEILNEIFVPLIDEKIITQECIDQELQENSPLARWY
;
A
#
# COMPACT_ATOMS: atom_id res chain seq x y z
N MET A 1 -7.02 18.23 -10.21
CA MET A 1 -5.95 17.26 -9.94
C MET A 1 -6.12 16.66 -8.56
N SER A 2 -6.07 17.43 -7.47
CA SER A 2 -6.28 16.90 -6.11
C SER A 2 -7.53 16.00 -5.97
N ASN A 3 -8.73 16.45 -6.39
CA ASN A 3 -9.96 15.63 -6.33
C ASN A 3 -9.90 14.30 -7.11
N ASP A 4 -9.12 14.23 -8.21
CA ASP A 4 -8.98 12.99 -8.99
C ASP A 4 -8.13 11.97 -8.23
N PHE A 5 -7.05 12.43 -7.60
CA PHE A 5 -6.19 11.60 -6.77
C PHE A 5 -6.93 10.99 -5.58
N TYR A 6 -7.70 11.80 -4.84
CA TYR A 6 -8.48 11.31 -3.71
C TYR A 6 -9.56 10.32 -4.16
N PHE A 7 -10.23 10.59 -5.29
CA PHE A 7 -11.22 9.66 -5.85
C PHE A 7 -10.59 8.31 -6.25
N ARG A 8 -9.42 8.34 -6.88
CA ARG A 8 -8.67 7.11 -7.22
C ARG A 8 -8.24 6.35 -5.96
N LEU A 9 -7.78 7.06 -4.93
CA LEU A 9 -7.43 6.43 -3.65
C LEU A 9 -8.65 5.78 -2.98
N ASP A 10 -9.82 6.43 -3.00
CA ASP A 10 -11.06 5.87 -2.46
C ASP A 10 -11.50 4.60 -3.22
N ILE A 11 -11.33 4.57 -4.56
CA ILE A 11 -11.57 3.36 -5.35
C ILE A 11 -10.63 2.24 -4.92
N LEU A 12 -9.32 2.51 -4.82
CA LEU A 12 -8.32 1.50 -4.43
C LEU A 12 -8.52 1.00 -3.01
N SER A 13 -8.91 1.88 -2.08
CA SER A 13 -9.29 1.50 -0.71
C SER A 13 -10.46 0.52 -0.73
N LYS A 14 -11.48 0.79 -1.53
CA LYS A 14 -12.61 -0.11 -1.67
C LYS A 14 -12.22 -1.44 -2.32
N GLU A 15 -11.34 -1.42 -3.32
CA GLU A 15 -10.83 -2.66 -3.93
C GLU A 15 -10.05 -3.53 -2.93
N LEU A 16 -9.30 -2.92 -2.01
CA LEU A 16 -8.63 -3.63 -0.90
C LEU A 16 -9.64 -4.22 0.10
N ASP A 17 -10.66 -3.46 0.49
CA ASP A 17 -11.72 -3.96 1.36
C ASP A 17 -12.46 -5.15 0.71
N ASP A 18 -12.83 -4.99 -0.57
CA ASP A 18 -13.52 -6.03 -1.34
C ASP A 18 -12.61 -7.27 -1.53
N PHE A 19 -11.30 -7.08 -1.70
CA PHE A 19 -10.31 -8.16 -1.79
C PHE A 19 -10.41 -9.13 -0.61
N TYR A 20 -10.44 -8.63 0.63
CA TYR A 20 -10.50 -9.49 1.82
C TYR A 20 -11.85 -10.19 2.03
N THR A 21 -12.89 -9.78 1.32
CA THR A 21 -14.22 -10.43 1.35
C THR A 21 -14.41 -11.47 0.26
N LYS A 22 -13.48 -11.55 -0.69
CA LYS A 22 -13.58 -12.41 -1.87
C LYS A 22 -12.93 -13.77 -1.62
N GLU A 23 -13.57 -14.83 -2.11
CA GLU A 23 -12.94 -16.14 -2.20
C GLU A 23 -12.10 -16.23 -3.48
N TYR A 24 -10.83 -16.62 -3.32
CA TYR A 24 -9.90 -16.86 -4.42
C TYR A 24 -9.78 -18.35 -4.72
N LEU A 25 -9.50 -18.71 -5.97
CA LEU A 25 -9.38 -20.11 -6.37
C LEU A 25 -8.04 -20.72 -5.92
N SER A 26 -7.05 -19.88 -5.60
CA SER A 26 -5.75 -20.28 -5.09
C SER A 26 -5.05 -19.15 -4.34
N GLU A 27 -4.12 -19.50 -3.45
CA GLU A 27 -3.23 -18.55 -2.76
C GLU A 27 -2.40 -17.71 -3.73
N GLN A 28 -2.03 -18.28 -4.89
CA GLN A 28 -1.27 -17.55 -5.91
C GLN A 28 -2.12 -16.45 -6.56
N GLU A 29 -3.40 -16.73 -6.84
CA GLU A 29 -4.32 -15.72 -7.39
C GLU A 29 -4.55 -14.60 -6.38
N GLU A 30 -4.75 -14.96 -5.12
CA GLU A 30 -4.88 -14.02 -4.00
C GLU A 30 -3.64 -13.13 -3.89
N TYR A 31 -2.44 -13.74 -3.84
CA TYR A 31 -1.16 -13.01 -3.80
C TYR A 31 -1.02 -12.03 -4.97
N LEU A 32 -1.29 -12.48 -6.19
CA LEU A 32 -1.17 -11.63 -7.39
C LEU A 32 -2.17 -10.48 -7.34
N LYS A 33 -3.40 -10.71 -6.88
CA LYS A 33 -4.42 -9.66 -6.82
C LYS A 33 -4.10 -8.62 -5.74
N ASN A 34 -3.65 -9.07 -4.57
CA ASN A 34 -3.19 -8.19 -3.50
C ASN A 34 -2.03 -7.30 -3.99
N LYS A 35 -1.02 -7.93 -4.62
CA LYS A 35 0.12 -7.23 -5.20
C LYS A 35 -0.30 -6.21 -6.26
N GLU A 36 -1.23 -6.57 -7.15
CA GLU A 36 -1.74 -5.67 -8.18
C GLU A 36 -2.36 -4.40 -7.57
N ILE A 37 -3.30 -4.56 -6.62
CA ILE A 37 -3.99 -3.41 -6.01
C ILE A 37 -2.99 -2.52 -5.26
N LYS A 38 -2.09 -3.11 -4.46
CA LYS A 38 -1.07 -2.34 -3.73
C LYS A 38 -0.06 -1.65 -4.67
N SER A 39 0.28 -2.27 -5.81
CA SER A 39 1.12 -1.63 -6.84
C SER A 39 0.44 -0.40 -7.45
N CYS A 40 -0.87 -0.46 -7.71
CA CYS A 40 -1.62 0.70 -8.18
C CYS A 40 -1.61 1.87 -7.18
N ILE A 41 -1.58 1.58 -5.87
CA ILE A 41 -1.44 2.61 -4.82
C ILE A 41 -0.03 3.21 -4.85
N VAL A 42 1.02 2.40 -5.08
CA VAL A 42 2.40 2.89 -5.26
C VAL A 42 2.49 3.83 -6.46
N ASP A 43 1.91 3.47 -7.60
CA ASP A 43 1.88 4.32 -8.79
C ASP A 43 1.18 5.66 -8.49
N LEU A 44 0.06 5.61 -7.75
CA LEU A 44 -0.65 6.82 -7.30
C LEU A 44 0.23 7.71 -6.42
N ILE A 45 1.05 7.13 -5.53
CA ILE A 45 2.00 7.87 -4.68
C ILE A 45 3.06 8.57 -5.54
N LEU A 46 3.60 7.89 -6.55
CA LEU A 46 4.60 8.46 -7.46
C LEU A 46 4.02 9.65 -8.25
N GLU A 47 2.79 9.51 -8.77
CA GLU A 47 2.10 10.60 -9.45
C GLU A 47 1.84 11.78 -8.49
N ALA A 48 1.37 11.50 -7.27
CA ALA A 48 1.13 12.51 -6.25
C ALA A 48 2.40 13.24 -5.83
N LYS A 49 3.54 12.54 -5.80
CA LYS A 49 4.87 13.13 -5.57
C LYS A 49 5.23 14.14 -6.64
N ALA A 50 5.00 13.81 -7.92
CA ALA A 50 5.22 14.75 -9.03
C ALA A 50 4.35 16.03 -8.91
N CYS A 51 3.18 15.92 -8.28
CA CYS A 51 2.28 17.05 -8.02
C CYS A 51 2.47 17.72 -6.63
N ASN A 52 3.44 17.29 -5.82
CA ASN A 52 3.65 17.74 -4.44
C ASN A 52 2.44 17.54 -3.49
N GLU A 53 1.57 16.57 -3.76
CA GLU A 53 0.36 16.25 -2.99
C GLU A 53 0.71 15.43 -1.73
N THR A 54 1.43 16.04 -0.80
CA THR A 54 2.02 15.37 0.37
C THR A 54 0.99 14.69 1.28
N GLN A 55 -0.21 15.27 1.41
CA GLN A 55 -1.27 14.68 2.24
C GLN A 55 -1.83 13.40 1.61
N LEU A 56 -1.92 13.33 0.29
CA LEU A 56 -2.34 12.12 -0.42
C LEU A 56 -1.30 11.02 -0.24
N ILE A 57 -0.01 11.33 -0.41
CA ILE A 57 1.09 10.37 -0.20
C ILE A 57 0.97 9.71 1.18
N LYS A 58 0.77 10.52 2.24
CA LYS A 58 0.60 9.99 3.61
C LYS A 58 -0.60 9.06 3.74
N LYS A 59 -1.75 9.44 3.17
CA LYS A 59 -2.97 8.62 3.21
C LYS A 59 -2.80 7.31 2.44
N ALA A 60 -2.17 7.34 1.27
CA ALA A 60 -1.92 6.17 0.46
C ALA A 60 -0.92 5.20 1.13
N LEU A 61 0.15 5.72 1.74
CA LEU A 61 1.08 4.92 2.53
C LEU A 61 0.37 4.27 3.73
N PHE A 62 -0.41 5.05 4.48
CA PHE A 62 -1.18 4.53 5.61
C PHE A 62 -2.12 3.39 5.19
N LEU A 63 -2.82 3.54 4.05
CA LEU A 63 -3.69 2.50 3.51
C LEU A 63 -2.93 1.18 3.26
N ILE A 64 -1.73 1.24 2.68
CA ILE A 64 -0.92 0.03 2.46
C ILE A 64 -0.52 -0.63 3.78
N PHE A 65 -0.10 0.14 4.78
CA PHE A 65 0.31 -0.38 6.09
C PHE A 65 -0.86 -0.99 6.88
N ASP A 66 -2.02 -0.34 6.87
CA ASP A 66 -3.24 -0.82 7.54
C ASP A 66 -3.73 -2.16 6.94
N HIS A 67 -3.45 -2.39 5.66
CA HIS A 67 -3.71 -3.67 4.97
C HIS A 67 -2.47 -4.58 4.86
N THR A 68 -1.45 -4.41 5.70
CA THR A 68 -0.30 -5.31 5.75
C THR A 68 -0.33 -6.08 7.05
N GLY A 69 -0.78 -7.34 7.04
CA GLY A 69 -1.05 -8.09 8.27
C GLY A 69 -0.37 -9.46 8.38
N CYS A 70 0.25 -9.94 7.31
CA CYS A 70 0.89 -11.26 7.27
C CYS A 70 2.23 -11.24 6.55
N GLN A 71 2.94 -12.38 6.57
CA GLN A 71 4.23 -12.53 5.89
C GLN A 71 4.13 -12.29 4.37
N GLN A 72 3.05 -12.75 3.72
CA GLN A 72 2.85 -12.51 2.28
C GLN A 72 2.69 -11.02 1.97
N ASP A 73 2.02 -10.25 2.84
CA ASP A 73 1.90 -8.80 2.66
C ASP A 73 3.26 -8.10 2.76
N VAL A 74 4.13 -8.55 3.68
CA VAL A 74 5.50 -8.00 3.81
C VAL A 74 6.33 -8.30 2.58
N GLU A 75 6.22 -9.51 2.03
CA GLU A 75 6.89 -9.88 0.78
C GLU A 75 6.45 -8.98 -0.38
N ILE A 76 5.13 -8.79 -0.55
CA ILE A 76 4.58 -7.86 -1.52
C ILE A 76 5.13 -6.45 -1.30
N LEU A 77 5.10 -5.95 -0.07
CA LEU A 77 5.53 -4.59 0.29
C LEU A 77 6.99 -4.35 -0.07
N ASN A 78 7.88 -5.30 0.25
CA ASN A 78 9.30 -5.24 -0.09
C ASN A 78 9.54 -5.14 -1.60
N GLU A 79 8.70 -5.80 -2.42
CA GLU A 79 8.81 -5.75 -3.87
C GLU A 79 8.30 -4.43 -4.44
N ILE A 80 7.15 -3.94 -3.97
CA ILE A 80 6.47 -2.79 -4.56
C ILE A 80 7.01 -1.44 -4.04
N PHE A 81 7.74 -1.40 -2.91
CA PHE A 81 8.26 -0.14 -2.35
C PHE A 81 9.61 0.28 -2.91
N VAL A 82 10.28 -0.55 -3.71
CA VAL A 82 11.56 -0.20 -4.34
C VAL A 82 11.53 1.18 -5.02
N PRO A 83 10.52 1.53 -5.84
CA PRO A 83 10.44 2.85 -6.47
C PRO A 83 10.27 3.99 -5.46
N LEU A 84 9.56 3.77 -4.34
CA LEU A 84 9.34 4.79 -3.31
C LEU A 84 10.61 5.08 -2.52
N ILE A 85 11.44 4.06 -2.31
CA ILE A 85 12.75 4.18 -1.67
C ILE A 85 13.71 4.92 -2.60
N ASP A 86 13.75 4.56 -3.89
CA ASP A 86 14.59 5.20 -4.90
C ASP A 86 14.28 6.70 -5.05
N GLU A 87 12.99 7.06 -5.05
CA GLU A 87 12.50 8.46 -5.08
C GLU A 87 12.59 9.17 -3.72
N LYS A 88 13.11 8.50 -2.68
CA LYS A 88 13.26 9.03 -1.31
C LYS A 88 11.95 9.55 -0.72
N ILE A 89 10.83 8.92 -1.10
CA ILE A 89 9.51 9.20 -0.55
C ILE A 89 9.39 8.57 0.85
N ILE A 90 9.98 7.39 1.02
CA ILE A 90 10.05 6.66 2.28
C ILE A 90 11.45 6.04 2.45
N THR A 91 11.86 5.77 3.69
CA THR A 91 13.09 5.03 4.00
C THR A 91 12.77 3.67 4.59
N GLN A 92 13.73 2.75 4.57
CA GLN A 92 13.57 1.44 5.22
C GLN A 92 13.23 1.58 6.71
N GLU A 93 13.88 2.51 7.41
CA GLU A 93 13.59 2.77 8.83
C GLU A 93 12.14 3.21 9.05
N CYS A 94 11.59 4.08 8.19
CA CYS A 94 10.18 4.45 8.27
C CYS A 94 9.26 3.26 7.99
N ILE A 95 9.59 2.39 7.03
CA ILE A 95 8.80 1.18 6.76
C ILE A 95 8.76 0.30 8.00
N ASP A 96 9.92 0.03 8.60
CA ASP A 96 10.02 -0.85 9.77
C ASP A 96 9.24 -0.28 10.97
N GLN A 97 9.29 1.04 11.18
CA GLN A 97 8.51 1.73 12.22
C GLN A 97 7.00 1.64 11.96
N GLU A 98 6.55 1.94 10.75
CA GLU A 98 5.12 1.88 10.39
C GLU A 98 4.57 0.45 10.50
N LEU A 99 5.37 -0.56 10.16
CA LEU A 99 5.00 -1.97 10.34
C LEU A 99 4.85 -2.37 11.82
N GLN A 100 5.58 -1.72 12.73
CA GLN A 100 5.50 -1.96 14.17
C GLN A 100 4.40 -1.16 14.85
N GLU A 101 4.04 0.02 14.34
CA GLU A 101 3.12 0.94 15.01
C GLU A 101 1.70 0.94 14.41
N ASN A 102 1.60 0.86 13.08
CA ASN A 102 0.37 1.16 12.34
C ASN A 102 -0.14 0.01 11.47
N SER A 103 0.55 -1.11 11.45
CA SER A 103 0.15 -2.31 10.71
C SER A 103 -0.47 -3.36 11.65
N PRO A 104 -1.41 -4.19 11.16
CA PRO A 104 -1.88 -5.37 11.89
C PRO A 104 -0.76 -6.34 12.34
N LEU A 105 0.43 -6.29 11.73
CA LEU A 105 1.61 -7.06 12.15
C LEU A 105 2.13 -6.66 13.52
N ALA A 106 1.90 -5.42 13.97
CA ALA A 106 2.26 -4.94 15.30
C ALA A 106 1.77 -5.86 16.44
N ARG A 107 0.69 -6.63 16.20
CA ARG A 107 0.14 -7.59 17.17
C ARG A 107 1.05 -8.79 17.43
N TRP A 108 2.04 -9.03 16.59
CA TRP A 108 2.92 -10.19 16.62
C TRP A 108 4.35 -9.88 17.07
N TYR A 109 4.64 -8.59 17.35
CA TYR A 109 5.90 -8.11 17.91
C TYR A 109 5.76 -7.87 19.42
#